data_AF-A0A8T3NRA5-F1
#
_entry.id   AF-A0A8T3NRA5-F1
#
_cell.length_a   1.000
_cell.length_b   1.000
_cell.length_c   1.000
_cell.angle_alpha   90.00
_cell.angle_beta   90.00
_cell.angle_gamma   90.00
#
_symmetry.space_group_name_H-M   'P 1'
#
loop_
_entity.id
_entity.type
_entity.pdbx_description
1 polymer ?
#
loop_
_entity_poly.entity_id
_entity_poly.type
_entity_poly.pdbx_seq_one_letter_code
_entity_poly.pdbx_strand_id
1 'polypeptide(L)'
;YDAFDGAARFRPSPLQEAMVEAGTLGRKSGRGFYRYDADGKRLEPALASVRDPEDDFVRPIELAIINEAYHAAGEDVADPSDIDLALRLGAGHPVGPFERAGHLGLRTVVDGLGELSRSGSADAVERFAIAPALWSLATL
;
A
#
# COMPACT_ATOMS: atom_id res chain seq x y z
N TYR A 1 -5.25 -14.14 2.68
CA TYR A 1 -4.15 -14.85 2.02
C TYR A 1 -4.72 -15.98 1.16
N ASP A 2 -5.48 -16.89 1.77
CA ASP A 2 -6.05 -18.06 1.06
C ASP A 2 -7.10 -17.70 0.00
N ALA A 3 -7.85 -16.61 0.19
CA ALA A 3 -8.84 -16.13 -0.80
C ALA A 3 -8.22 -15.65 -2.13
N PHE A 4 -6.89 -15.50 -2.20
CA PHE A 4 -6.15 -15.08 -3.38
C PHE A 4 -4.98 -16.04 -3.65
N ASP A 5 -5.14 -17.33 -3.33
CA ASP A 5 -4.17 -18.40 -3.56
C ASP A 5 -2.76 -18.13 -3.00
N GLY A 6 -2.68 -17.34 -1.94
CA GLY A 6 -1.41 -16.98 -1.32
C GLY A 6 -0.57 -15.97 -2.10
N ALA A 7 -1.18 -15.15 -2.96
CA ALA A 7 -0.47 -14.11 -3.72
C ALA A 7 0.43 -13.24 -2.82
N ALA A 8 1.71 -13.12 -3.18
CA ALA A 8 2.71 -12.41 -2.36
C ALA A 8 2.35 -10.96 -2.05
N ARG A 9 1.61 -10.28 -2.94
CA ARG A 9 1.14 -8.90 -2.74
C ARG A 9 0.26 -8.73 -1.50
N PHE A 10 -0.45 -9.79 -1.08
CA PHE A 10 -1.27 -9.83 0.12
C PHE A 10 -0.64 -10.58 1.30
N ARG A 11 0.65 -10.94 1.21
CA ARG A 11 1.35 -11.64 2.29
C ARG A 11 1.40 -10.76 3.55
N PRO A 12 0.91 -11.26 4.71
CA PRO A 12 0.93 -10.52 5.98
C PRO A 12 2.34 -10.13 6.43
N SER A 13 2.42 -9.15 7.33
CA SER A 13 3.66 -8.75 7.97
C SER A 13 3.93 -9.60 9.22
N PRO A 14 5.11 -10.23 9.37
CA PRO A 14 5.47 -10.95 10.59
C PRO A 14 5.42 -10.06 11.85
N LEU A 15 5.70 -8.76 11.71
CA LEU A 15 5.60 -7.82 12.81
C LEU A 15 4.15 -7.65 13.28
N GLN A 16 3.21 -7.54 12.34
CA GLN A 16 1.79 -7.42 12.70
C GLN A 16 1.26 -8.72 13.34
N GLU A 17 1.70 -9.88 12.86
CA GLU A 17 1.39 -11.18 13.48
C GLU A 17 1.86 -11.22 14.94
N ALA A 18 3.15 -10.92 15.18
CA ALA A 18 3.71 -10.88 16.53
C ALA A 18 2.97 -9.88 17.45
N MET A 19 2.53 -8.74 16.90
CA MET A 19 1.75 -7.76 17.66
C MET A 19 0.35 -8.26 18.04
N VAL A 20 -0.30 -9.02 17.16
CA VAL A 20 -1.61 -9.65 17.43
C VAL A 20 -1.46 -10.74 18.49
N GLU A 21 -0.46 -11.62 18.36
CA GLU A 21 -0.17 -12.67 19.34
C GLU A 21 0.13 -12.09 20.73
N ALA A 22 0.83 -10.96 20.78
CA ALA A 22 1.13 -10.24 22.03
C ALA A 22 -0.08 -9.46 22.60
N GLY A 23 -1.25 -9.48 21.96
CA GLY A 23 -2.43 -8.73 22.40
C GLY A 23 -2.29 -7.21 22.26
N THR A 24 -1.33 -6.73 21.47
CA THR A 24 -1.07 -5.30 21.23
C THR A 24 -1.90 -4.79 20.05
N LEU A 25 -3.23 -4.75 20.24
CA LEU A 25 -4.23 -4.50 19.20
C LEU A 25 -4.52 -3.01 18.91
N GLY A 26 -3.68 -2.09 19.40
CA GLY A 26 -3.83 -0.65 19.20
C GLY A 26 -4.59 0.06 20.33
N ARG A 27 -5.38 1.06 19.98
CA ARG A 27 -6.07 1.95 20.94
C ARG A 27 -6.95 1.19 21.92
N LYS A 28 -7.70 0.18 21.45
CA LYS A 28 -8.64 -0.62 22.26
C LYS A 28 -7.97 -1.46 23.36
N SER A 29 -6.68 -1.74 23.24
CA SER A 29 -5.90 -2.50 24.22
C SER A 29 -4.88 -1.61 24.96
N GLY A 30 -4.96 -0.29 24.81
CA GLY A 30 -3.99 0.66 25.36
C GLY A 30 -2.60 0.61 24.71
N ARG A 31 -2.37 -0.29 23.74
CA ARG A 31 -1.08 -0.49 23.08
C ARG A 31 -1.20 -1.15 21.72
N GLY A 32 -0.50 -0.60 20.73
CA GLY A 32 -0.15 -1.19 19.43
C GLY A 32 1.21 -0.67 19.00
N PHE A 33 1.33 -0.12 17.79
CA PHE A 33 2.56 0.61 17.37
C PHE A 33 2.88 1.78 18.31
N TYR A 34 1.84 2.37 18.90
CA TYR A 34 1.94 3.41 19.92
C TYR A 34 1.34 2.94 21.24
N ARG A 35 1.64 3.67 22.32
CA ARG A 35 0.95 3.54 23.60
C ARG A 35 -0.21 4.53 23.65
N TYR A 36 -1.25 4.19 24.40
CA TYR A 36 -2.44 5.02 24.54
C TYR A 36 -2.83 5.13 26.01
N ASP A 37 -3.39 6.27 26.41
CA ASP A 37 -3.98 6.44 27.74
C ASP A 37 -5.41 5.85 27.81
N ALA A 38 -6.06 6.03 28.96
CA ALA A 38 -7.41 5.55 29.21
C ALA A 38 -8.46 6.19 28.27
N ASP A 39 -8.23 7.42 27.80
CA ASP A 39 -9.07 8.12 26.83
C ASP A 39 -8.72 7.73 25.38
N GLY A 40 -7.70 6.89 25.22
CA GLY A 40 -7.18 6.42 23.95
C GLY A 40 -6.41 7.49 23.17
N LYS A 41 -5.94 8.54 23.83
CA LYS A 41 -5.00 9.50 23.27
C LYS A 41 -3.63 8.84 23.22
N ARG A 42 -2.94 9.05 22.09
CA ARG A 42 -1.59 8.54 21.88
C ARG A 42 -0.64 9.16 22.91
N LEU A 43 0.10 8.30 23.60
CA LEU A 43 1.21 8.65 24.47
C LEU A 43 2.47 8.69 23.60
N GLU A 44 2.99 9.89 23.35
CA GLU A 44 4.19 10.07 22.51
C GLU A 44 5.42 9.41 23.14
N PRO A 45 6.16 8.56 22.41
CA PRO A 45 7.58 8.41 22.64
C PRO A 45 8.34 9.51 21.88
N ALA A 46 9.53 9.90 22.39
CA ALA A 46 10.48 10.72 21.66
C ALA A 46 11.01 9.94 20.44
N LEU A 47 10.27 9.94 19.33
CA LEU A 47 10.84 9.52 18.06
C LEU A 47 11.87 10.58 17.67
N ALA A 48 13.15 10.18 17.58
CA ALA A 48 14.16 10.99 16.93
C ALA A 48 13.65 11.36 15.52
N SER A 49 13.89 12.60 15.09
CA SER A 49 13.47 13.08 13.78
C SER A 49 13.81 12.05 12.71
N VAL A 50 12.79 11.45 12.10
CA VAL A 50 12.98 10.59 10.95
C VAL A 50 13.52 11.47 9.83
N ARG A 51 14.55 10.98 9.13
CA ARG A 51 15.07 11.55 7.88
C ARG A 51 13.90 11.93 6.97
N ASP A 52 14.02 13.05 6.26
CA ASP A 52 12.94 13.62 5.44
C ASP A 52 12.21 12.51 4.65
N PRO A 53 10.97 12.17 5.04
CA PRO A 53 10.33 10.90 4.67
C PRO A 53 9.75 10.90 3.25
N GLU A 54 9.82 12.03 2.54
CA GLU A 54 8.99 12.26 1.36
C GLU A 54 9.23 11.26 0.23
N ASP A 55 10.45 10.71 0.05
CA ASP A 55 10.73 9.79 -1.06
C ASP A 55 10.91 8.31 -0.66
N ASP A 56 11.60 8.01 0.45
CA ASP A 56 12.00 6.62 0.77
C ASP A 56 10.80 5.72 1.15
N PHE A 57 9.71 6.30 1.69
CA PHE A 57 8.56 5.53 2.20
C PHE A 57 7.25 5.80 1.47
N VAL A 58 7.01 7.04 1.02
CA VAL A 58 5.73 7.41 0.39
C VAL A 58 5.61 6.80 -0.99
N ARG A 59 6.65 6.91 -1.82
CA ARG A 59 6.64 6.43 -3.21
C ARG A 59 6.33 4.93 -3.33
N PRO A 60 6.94 4.02 -2.54
CA PRO A 60 6.59 2.60 -2.62
C PRO A 60 5.13 2.30 -2.28
N ILE A 61 4.56 3.00 -1.30
CA ILE A 61 3.17 2.82 -0.89
C ILE A 61 2.24 3.30 -2.00
N GLU A 62 2.52 4.48 -2.57
CA GLU A 62 1.74 5.05 -3.67
C GLU A 62 1.74 4.14 -4.91
N LEU A 63 2.92 3.66 -5.33
CA LEU A 63 3.04 2.75 -6.47
C LEU A 63 2.31 1.43 -6.24
N ALA A 64 2.37 0.87 -5.03
CA ALA A 64 1.63 -0.35 -4.69
C ALA A 64 0.11 -0.15 -4.78
N ILE A 65 -0.41 0.99 -4.31
CA ILE A 65 -1.85 1.31 -4.37
C ILE A 65 -2.30 1.48 -5.82
N ILE A 66 -1.53 2.19 -6.64
CA ILE A 66 -1.82 2.34 -8.07
C ILE A 66 -1.83 0.97 -8.75
N ASN A 67 -0.80 0.15 -8.52
CA ASN A 67 -0.70 -1.16 -9.13
C ASN A 67 -1.88 -2.07 -8.76
N GLU A 68 -2.29 -2.07 -7.48
CA GLU A 68 -3.44 -2.85 -7.02
C GLU A 68 -4.75 -2.36 -7.65
N ALA A 69 -4.92 -1.05 -7.86
CA ALA A 69 -6.08 -0.52 -8.56
C ALA A 69 -6.18 -1.04 -10.00
N TYR A 70 -5.05 -1.14 -10.71
CA TYR A 70 -5.00 -1.74 -12.05
C TYR A 70 -5.22 -3.26 -12.03
N HIS A 71 -4.82 -3.98 -10.97
CA HIS A 71 -5.23 -5.37 -10.77
C HIS A 71 -6.75 -5.47 -10.61
N ALA A 72 -7.34 -4.71 -9.69
CA ALA A 72 -8.78 -4.74 -9.43
C ALA A 72 -9.61 -4.41 -10.68
N ALA A 73 -9.23 -3.39 -11.44
CA ALA A 73 -9.91 -3.06 -12.69
C ALA A 73 -9.71 -4.13 -13.77
N GLY A 74 -8.50 -4.69 -13.90
CA GLY A 74 -8.22 -5.76 -14.85
C GLY A 74 -8.87 -7.11 -14.50
N GLU A 75 -9.23 -7.29 -13.23
CA GLU A 75 -9.97 -8.44 -12.69
C GLU A 75 -11.50 -8.18 -12.67
N ASP A 76 -11.98 -7.11 -13.32
CA ASP A 76 -13.39 -6.70 -13.42
C ASP A 76 -14.09 -6.52 -12.05
N VAL A 77 -13.34 -6.11 -11.01
CA VAL A 77 -13.89 -5.87 -9.67
C VAL A 77 -14.82 -4.65 -9.66
N ALA A 78 -14.42 -3.57 -10.33
CA ALA A 78 -15.19 -2.34 -10.48
C ALA A 78 -14.60 -1.46 -11.60
N ASP A 79 -15.39 -0.50 -12.08
CA ASP A 79 -14.92 0.49 -13.04
C ASP A 79 -13.85 1.41 -12.43
N PRO A 80 -12.86 1.88 -13.21
CA PRO A 80 -11.79 2.76 -12.71
C PRO A 80 -12.30 4.00 -11.96
N SER A 81 -13.39 4.62 -12.43
CA SER A 81 -13.99 5.79 -11.77
C SER A 81 -14.58 5.45 -10.41
N ASP A 82 -15.13 4.25 -10.24
CA ASP A 82 -15.71 3.80 -8.98
C ASP A 82 -14.62 3.45 -7.97
N ILE A 83 -13.52 2.85 -8.41
CA ILE A 83 -12.33 2.61 -7.57
C ILE A 83 -11.74 3.94 -7.10
N ASP A 84 -11.63 4.92 -8.00
CA ASP A 84 -11.18 6.27 -7.66
C ASP A 84 -12.06 6.95 -6.62
N LEU A 85 -13.38 6.85 -6.79
CA LEU A 85 -14.35 7.41 -5.86
C LEU A 85 -14.29 6.70 -4.50
N ALA A 86 -14.19 5.37 -4.51
CA ALA A 86 -14.11 4.54 -3.30
C ALA A 86 -12.89 4.89 -2.43
N LEU A 87 -11.71 5.08 -3.04
CA LEU A 87 -10.52 5.45 -2.26
C LEU A 87 -10.54 6.88 -1.76
N ARG A 88 -11.14 7.82 -2.51
CA ARG A 88 -11.34 9.20 -2.03
C ARG A 88 -12.28 9.25 -0.82
N LEU A 89 -13.46 8.64 -0.94
CA LEU A 89 -14.49 8.74 0.09
C LEU A 89 -14.28 7.76 1.25
N GLY A 90 -13.77 6.56 0.97
CA GLY A 90 -13.61 5.49 1.95
C GLY A 90 -12.28 5.53 2.69
N ALA A 91 -11.18 5.76 1.96
CA ALA A 91 -9.83 5.77 2.53
C ALA A 91 -9.25 7.19 2.71
N GLY A 92 -9.98 8.23 2.31
CA GLY A 92 -9.58 9.62 2.49
C GLY A 92 -8.44 10.07 1.57
N HIS A 93 -8.25 9.40 0.43
CA HIS A 93 -7.22 9.78 -0.54
C HIS A 93 -7.52 11.17 -1.14
N PRO A 94 -6.51 12.05 -1.31
CA PRO A 94 -6.72 13.36 -1.96
C PRO A 94 -7.23 13.24 -3.41
N VAL A 95 -6.72 12.25 -4.13
CA VAL A 95 -7.12 11.88 -5.50
C VAL A 95 -7.12 10.35 -5.61
N GLY A 96 -7.92 9.81 -6.53
CA GLY A 96 -7.96 8.36 -6.75
C GLY A 96 -6.70 7.83 -7.45
N PRO A 97 -6.44 6.52 -7.39
CA PRO A 97 -5.23 5.90 -7.95
C PRO A 97 -5.10 6.07 -9.46
N PHE A 98 -6.19 6.05 -10.23
CA PHE A 98 -6.12 6.22 -11.70
C PHE A 98 -5.81 7.67 -12.06
N GLU A 99 -6.47 8.63 -11.41
CA GLU A 99 -6.13 10.06 -11.54
C GLU A 99 -4.67 10.31 -11.13
N ARG A 100 -4.21 9.70 -10.02
CA ARG A 100 -2.83 9.81 -9.56
C ARG A 100 -1.84 9.22 -10.56
N ALA A 101 -2.13 8.06 -11.14
CA ALA A 101 -1.33 7.45 -12.20
C ALA A 101 -1.25 8.35 -13.45
N GLY A 102 -2.35 9.04 -13.79
CA GLY A 102 -2.39 10.05 -14.85
C GLY A 102 -1.46 11.24 -14.57
N HIS A 103 -1.40 11.72 -13.33
CA HIS A 103 -0.48 12.80 -12.93
C HIS A 103 1.00 12.38 -12.96
N LEU A 104 1.30 11.14 -12.57
CA LEU A 104 2.67 10.60 -12.58
C LEU A 104 3.15 10.19 -13.98
N GLY A 105 2.23 9.71 -14.82
CA GLY A 105 2.51 9.04 -16.08
C GLY A 105 2.70 7.53 -15.91
N LEU A 106 1.99 6.74 -16.73
CA LEU A 106 1.96 5.27 -16.58
C LEU A 106 3.33 4.61 -16.72
N ARG A 107 4.20 5.15 -17.59
CA ARG A 107 5.59 4.67 -17.75
C ARG A 107 6.39 4.86 -16.47
N THR A 108 6.28 6.02 -15.83
CA THR A 108 6.94 6.31 -14.56
C THR A 108 6.47 5.38 -13.44
N VAL A 109 5.18 5.02 -13.43
CA VAL A 109 4.65 4.02 -12.50
C VAL A 109 5.26 2.65 -12.75
N VAL A 110 5.28 2.19 -14.01
CA VAL A 110 5.87 0.90 -14.42
C VAL A 110 7.36 0.84 -14.07
N ASP A 111 8.12 1.88 -14.38
CA ASP A 111 9.54 1.96 -14.09
C ASP A 111 9.80 1.89 -12.57
N GLY A 112 9.00 2.63 -11.78
CA GLY A 112 9.08 2.60 -10.32
C GLY A 112 8.75 1.24 -9.71
N LEU A 113 7.72 0.56 -10.20
CA LEU A 113 7.41 -0.82 -9.79
C LEU A 113 8.53 -1.78 -10.15
N GLY A 114 9.11 -1.62 -11.34
CA GLY A 114 10.29 -2.39 -11.78
C GLY A 114 11.52 -2.14 -10.90
N GLU A 115 11.72 -0.92 -10.40
CA GLU A 115 12.76 -0.61 -9.42
C GLU A 115 12.52 -1.34 -8.10
N LEU A 116 11.30 -1.25 -7.53
CA LEU A 116 10.94 -1.91 -6.27
C LEU A 116 11.05 -3.44 -6.35
N SER A 117 10.64 -3.99 -7.49
CA SER A 117 10.75 -5.42 -7.80
C SER A 117 12.21 -5.89 -7.78
N ARG A 118 13.15 -5.05 -8.26
CA ARG A 118 14.60 -5.35 -8.29
C ARG A 118 15.33 -5.02 -6.99
N SER A 119 14.86 -4.04 -6.21
CA SER A 119 15.57 -3.54 -5.03
C SER A 119 15.20 -4.26 -3.73
N GLY A 120 14.20 -5.13 -3.73
CA GLY A 120 13.69 -5.77 -2.52
C GLY A 120 14.23 -7.18 -2.24
N SER A 121 13.64 -7.84 -1.24
CA SER A 121 13.92 -9.23 -0.88
C SER A 121 13.55 -10.21 -2.01
N ALA A 122 13.87 -11.50 -1.86
CA ALA A 122 13.49 -12.54 -2.85
C ALA A 122 11.99 -12.50 -3.25
N ASP A 123 11.14 -12.00 -2.35
CA ASP A 123 9.69 -11.88 -2.53
C ASP A 123 9.24 -10.60 -3.24
N ALA A 124 10.13 -9.61 -3.39
CA ALA A 124 9.78 -8.30 -3.94
C ALA A 124 9.38 -8.39 -5.41
N VAL A 125 9.95 -9.35 -6.14
CA VAL A 125 9.61 -9.59 -7.55
C VAL A 125 8.13 -9.91 -7.70
N GLU A 126 7.62 -10.82 -6.88
CA GLU A 126 6.22 -11.24 -6.91
C GLU A 126 5.31 -10.19 -6.26
N ARG A 127 5.75 -9.55 -5.17
CA ARG A 127 4.97 -8.53 -4.47
C ARG A 127 4.70 -7.28 -5.30
N PHE A 128 5.65 -6.88 -6.14
CA PHE A 128 5.55 -5.70 -7.01
C PHE A 128 5.43 -6.08 -8.49
N ALA A 129 4.93 -7.30 -8.78
CA ALA A 129 4.61 -7.69 -10.14
C ALA A 129 3.62 -6.69 -10.73
N ILE A 130 3.95 -6.15 -11.92
CA ILE A 130 3.16 -5.10 -12.55
C ILE A 130 1.83 -5.69 -13.03
N ALA A 131 0.73 -4.99 -12.73
CA ALA A 131 -0.60 -5.37 -13.18
C ALA A 131 -0.64 -5.47 -14.72
N PRO A 132 -1.20 -6.55 -15.30
CA PRO A 132 -1.25 -6.71 -16.75
C PRO A 132 -1.93 -5.53 -17.47
N ALA A 133 -3.05 -5.02 -16.92
CA ALA A 133 -3.76 -3.87 -17.47
C ALA A 133 -2.89 -2.59 -17.49
N LEU A 134 -2.11 -2.36 -16.43
CA LEU A 134 -1.16 -1.24 -16.36
C LEU A 134 -0.04 -1.40 -17.40
N TRP A 135 0.55 -2.59 -17.50
CA TRP A 135 1.59 -2.88 -18.46
C TRP A 135 1.13 -2.68 -19.91
N SER A 136 -0.03 -3.22 -20.26
CA SER A 136 -0.62 -3.05 -21.58
C SER A 136 -0.81 -1.58 -21.94
N LEU A 137 -1.36 -0.76 -21.04
CA LEU A 137 -1.59 0.66 -21.30
C LEU A 137 -0.30 1.49 -21.37
N ALA A 138 0.71 1.16 -20.57
CA ALA A 138 1.98 1.90 -20.55
C ALA A 138 2.89 1.64 -21.77
N THR A 139 2.65 0.53 -22.47
CA THR A 139 3.48 0.05 -23.59
C THR A 139 2.88 0.32 -24.97
N LEU A 140 1.68 0.89 -25.04
CA LEU A 140 1.11 1.50 -26.26
C LEU A 140 1.91 2.74 -26.68
#